data_AF-A0A0N4ULF8-F1
#
_entry.id   AF-A0A0N4ULF8-F1
#
_cell.length_a   1.000
_cell.length_b   1.000
_cell.length_c   1.000
_cell.angle_alpha   90.00
_cell.angle_beta   90.00
_cell.angle_gamma   90.00
#
_symmetry.space_group_name_H-M   'P 1'
#
loop_
_entity.id
_entity.type
_entity.pdbx_description
1 polymer ?
#
loop_
_entity_poly.entity_id
_entity_poly.type
_entity_poly.pdbx_seq_one_letter_code
_entity_poly.pdbx_strand_id
1 'polypeptide(L)'
;MDIACRQQELQISPEHGIAGLVYADDVVPFAANYDEMQIMFNNVSTTAARIGLRINVNKTKTFSSCIQEVDKIPIFIKLLLVDEVPDFKYLGSTLVMARDEISTRISISRNIFFRYESLYETVAKSP
;
A
#
# COMPACT_ATOMS: atom_id res chain seq x y z
N MET A 1 2.43 17.04 -23.48
CA MET A 1 3.69 16.33 -23.16
C MET A 1 3.27 15.00 -22.56
N ASP A 2 3.15 13.96 -23.39
CA ASP A 2 2.74 12.62 -22.97
C ASP A 2 3.93 11.89 -22.36
N ILE A 3 3.95 11.76 -21.04
CA ILE A 3 4.88 10.88 -20.34
C ILE A 3 4.22 9.50 -20.30
N ALA A 4 4.43 8.73 -21.37
CA ALA A 4 4.02 7.33 -21.42
C ALA A 4 4.64 6.58 -20.22
N CYS A 5 3.79 6.03 -19.36
CA CYS A 5 4.19 5.07 -18.31
C CYS A 5 4.90 3.90 -18.99
N ARG A 6 6.24 3.86 -18.88
CA ARG A 6 7.01 2.70 -19.30
C ARG A 6 6.59 1.53 -18.40
N GLN A 7 5.94 0.54 -18.99
CA GLN A 7 5.68 -0.76 -18.38
C GLN A 7 7.01 -1.49 -18.19
N GLN A 8 7.74 -1.18 -17.12
CA GLN A 8 8.70 -2.11 -16.55
C GLN A 8 8.01 -2.82 -15.38
N GLU A 9 7.64 -4.07 -15.60
CA GLU A 9 7.24 -5.00 -14.54
C GLU A 9 8.37 -5.01 -13.49
N LEU A 10 8.10 -4.42 -12.33
CA LEU A 10 9.02 -4.46 -11.22
C LEU A 10 8.72 -5.78 -10.50
N GLN A 11 9.61 -6.77 -10.66
CA GLN A 11 9.53 -8.01 -9.90
C GLN A 11 9.82 -7.70 -8.43
N ILE A 12 8.78 -7.46 -7.64
CA ILE A 12 8.88 -7.58 -6.19
C ILE A 12 9.05 -9.07 -5.91
N SER A 13 10.25 -9.48 -5.50
CA SER A 13 10.53 -10.88 -5.16
C SER A 13 9.47 -11.39 -4.17
N PRO A 14 8.71 -12.45 -4.53
CA PRO A 14 7.49 -12.84 -3.82
C PRO A 14 7.74 -13.33 -2.38
N GLU A 15 8.98 -13.66 -2.03
CA GLU A 15 9.28 -14.26 -0.72
C GLU A 15 9.65 -13.25 0.38
N HIS A 16 10.01 -12.00 0.03
CA HIS A 16 10.52 -11.02 1.02
C HIS A 16 10.16 -9.55 0.68
N GLY A 17 9.05 -9.32 -0.02
CA GLY A 17 8.55 -7.98 -0.33
C GLY A 17 7.91 -7.29 0.89
N ILE A 18 8.10 -5.97 1.02
CA ILE A 18 7.28 -5.16 1.95
C ILE A 18 5.84 -5.18 1.41
N ALA A 19 4.91 -5.82 2.13
CA ALA A 19 3.51 -5.97 1.71
C ALA A 19 2.63 -4.75 2.05
N GLY A 20 3.14 -3.79 2.81
CA GLY A 20 2.41 -2.58 3.19
C GLY A 20 3.03 -1.84 4.36
N LEU A 21 2.34 -0.78 4.80
CA LEU A 21 2.66 0.00 6.00
C LEU A 21 1.55 -0.18 7.03
N VAL A 22 1.93 -0.22 8.31
CA VAL A 22 0.98 -0.25 9.43
C VAL A 22 1.41 0.77 10.48
N TYR A 23 0.45 1.52 11.02
CA TYR A 23 0.66 2.40 12.16
C TYR A 23 -0.65 2.61 12.90
N ALA A 24 -0.68 2.27 14.20
CA ALA A 24 -1.90 2.32 15.01
C ALA A 24 -3.08 1.58 14.33
N ASP A 25 -4.17 2.27 14.03
CA ASP A 25 -5.36 1.75 13.33
C ASP A 25 -5.32 1.88 11.80
N ASP A 26 -4.28 2.53 11.25
CA ASP A 26 -4.10 2.69 9.81
C ASP A 26 -3.27 1.54 9.21
N VAL A 27 -3.79 0.96 8.13
CA VAL A 27 -3.14 -0.10 7.34
C VAL A 27 -3.14 0.30 5.87
N VAL A 28 -1.98 0.22 5.24
CA VAL A 28 -1.76 0.62 3.84
C VAL A 28 -1.13 -0.56 3.09
N PRO A 29 -1.93 -1.49 2.56
CA PRO A 29 -1.41 -2.60 1.76
C PRO A 29 -0.92 -2.10 0.39
N PHE A 30 0.12 -2.73 -0.14
CA PHE A 30 0.64 -2.46 -1.48
C PHE A 30 0.17 -3.54 -2.44
N ALA A 31 -0.33 -3.15 -3.61
CA ALA A 31 -0.76 -4.06 -4.67
C ALA A 31 -0.06 -3.71 -5.99
N ALA A 32 0.24 -4.72 -6.81
CA ALA A 32 0.84 -4.52 -8.12
C ALA A 32 -0.18 -4.04 -9.18
N ASN A 33 -1.46 -4.35 -8.98
CA ASN A 33 -2.56 -3.99 -9.87
C ASN A 33 -3.90 -3.88 -9.11
N TYR A 34 -4.96 -3.44 -9.79
CA TYR A 34 -6.28 -3.26 -9.17
C TYR A 34 -6.95 -4.58 -8.74
N ASP A 35 -6.71 -5.69 -9.43
CA ASP A 35 -7.29 -6.99 -9.05
C ASP A 35 -6.72 -7.46 -7.71
N GLU A 36 -5.40 -7.38 -7.56
CA GLU A 36 -4.72 -7.65 -6.29
C GLU A 36 -5.18 -6.69 -5.18
N MET A 37 -5.35 -5.40 -5.51
CA MET A 37 -5.89 -4.41 -4.58
C MET A 37 -7.29 -4.79 -4.09
N GLN A 38 -8.18 -5.22 -5.00
CA GLN A 38 -9.54 -5.65 -4.68
C GLN A 38 -9.54 -6.89 -3.78
N ILE A 39 -8.67 -7.87 -4.07
CA ILE A 39 -8.48 -9.07 -3.23
C ILE A 39 -8.00 -8.68 -1.84
N MET A 40 -7.01 -7.78 -1.73
CA MET A 40 -6.50 -7.29 -0.45
C MET A 40 -7.59 -6.62 0.39
N PHE A 41 -8.38 -5.72 -0.19
CA PHE A 41 -9.50 -5.09 0.51
C PHE A 41 -10.53 -6.11 1.01
N ASN A 42 -10.86 -7.12 0.20
CA ASN A 42 -11.77 -8.19 0.61
C ASN A 42 -11.22 -9.00 1.79
N ASN A 43 -9.92 -9.33 1.76
CA ASN A 43 -9.24 -10.08 2.82
C ASN A 43 -9.15 -9.27 4.12
N VAL A 44 -8.76 -8.00 4.05
CA VAL A 44 -8.70 -7.09 5.21
C VAL A 44 -10.10 -6.91 5.80
N SER A 45 -11.12 -6.69 4.97
CA SER A 45 -12.51 -6.51 5.41
C SER A 45 -13.06 -7.76 6.12
N THR A 46 -12.79 -8.94 5.57
CA THR A 46 -13.17 -10.23 6.16
C THR A 46 -12.45 -10.47 7.48
N THR A 47 -11.15 -10.20 7.53
CA THR A 47 -10.33 -10.41 8.74
C THR A 47 -10.70 -9.44 9.85
N ALA A 48 -10.87 -8.15 9.53
CA ALA A 48 -11.34 -7.14 10.47
C ALA A 48 -12.68 -7.55 11.10
N ALA A 49 -13.65 -7.98 10.28
CA ALA A 49 -14.95 -8.43 10.76
C ALA A 49 -14.85 -9.61 11.73
N ARG A 50 -13.94 -10.58 11.48
CA ARG A 50 -13.72 -11.74 12.35
C ARG A 50 -13.19 -11.38 13.73
N ILE A 51 -12.46 -10.27 13.86
CA ILE A 51 -11.90 -9.79 15.13
C ILE A 51 -12.71 -8.64 15.75
N GLY A 52 -13.93 -8.40 15.27
CA GLY A 52 -14.81 -7.35 15.80
C GLY A 52 -14.49 -5.93 15.35
N LEU A 53 -13.63 -5.77 14.34
CA LEU A 53 -13.30 -4.47 13.73
C LEU A 53 -14.09 -4.25 12.43
N ARG A 54 -14.10 -3.01 11.95
CA ARG A 54 -14.71 -2.63 10.67
C ARG A 54 -13.86 -1.60 9.94
N ILE A 55 -13.80 -1.71 8.62
CA ILE A 55 -13.21 -0.68 7.77
C ILE A 55 -14.17 0.52 7.69
N ASN A 56 -13.65 1.72 7.91
CA ASN A 56 -14.39 2.95 7.65
C ASN A 56 -14.22 3.36 6.18
N VAL A 57 -15.10 2.85 5.31
CA VAL A 57 -15.00 3.03 3.86
C VAL A 57 -14.92 4.50 3.44
N ASN A 58 -15.62 5.40 4.14
CA ASN A 58 -15.59 6.83 3.84
C ASN A 58 -14.19 7.46 4.02
N LYS A 59 -13.39 6.90 4.94
CA LYS A 59 -12.00 7.32 5.17
C LYS A 59 -10.99 6.53 4.33
N THR A 60 -11.35 5.35 3.86
CA THR A 60 -10.48 4.55 2.99
C THR A 60 -10.31 5.23 1.64
N LYS A 61 -9.07 5.28 1.15
CA LYS A 61 -8.70 5.83 -0.16
C LYS A 61 -7.74 4.89 -0.86
N THR A 62 -7.76 4.88 -2.19
CA THR A 62 -6.75 4.22 -3.01
C THR A 62 -5.84 5.26 -3.66
N PHE A 63 -4.60 4.86 -3.94
CA PHE A 63 -3.67 5.68 -4.70
C PHE A 63 -2.99 4.76 -5.71
N SER A 64 -2.89 5.23 -6.95
CA SER A 64 -2.20 4.52 -8.02
C SER A 64 -1.13 5.43 -8.62
N SER A 65 0.05 4.87 -8.87
CA SER A 65 1.22 5.66 -9.28
C SER A 65 1.35 5.87 -10.80
N CYS A 66 0.63 5.12 -11.63
CA CYS A 66 0.93 5.00 -13.07
C CYS A 66 -0.25 4.49 -13.91
N ILE A 67 -1.43 5.12 -13.82
CA ILE A 67 -2.61 4.63 -14.55
C ILE A 67 -3.25 5.75 -15.37
N GLN A 68 -3.34 5.52 -16.67
CA GLN A 68 -4.20 6.32 -17.55
C GLN A 68 -5.64 6.15 -17.07
N GLU A 69 -6.45 7.21 -17.05
CA GLU A 69 -7.85 7.14 -16.62
C GLU A 69 -8.64 5.99 -17.29
N VAL A 70 -8.22 5.58 -18.49
CA VAL A 70 -8.82 4.48 -19.27
C VAL A 70 -8.63 3.09 -18.65
N ASP A 71 -7.54 2.86 -17.91
CA ASP A 71 -7.21 1.56 -17.33
C ASP A 71 -7.65 1.46 -15.85
N LYS A 72 -8.40 2.45 -15.35
CA LYS A 72 -8.87 2.47 -13.97
C LYS A 72 -10.00 1.48 -13.74
N ILE A 73 -9.82 0.63 -12.74
CA ILE A 73 -10.84 -0.33 -12.28
C ILE A 73 -11.42 0.18 -10.96
N PRO A 74 -12.75 0.38 -10.84
CA PRO A 74 -13.38 0.78 -9.59
C PRO A 74 -13.16 -0.27 -8.48
N ILE A 75 -12.77 0.19 -7.30
CA ILE A 75 -12.52 -0.67 -6.12
C ILE A 75 -13.68 -0.57 -5.14
N PHE A 76 -14.14 -1.71 -4.65
CA PHE A 76 -15.28 -1.79 -3.74
C PHE A 76 -14.94 -2.48 -2.42
N ILE A 77 -15.55 -2.00 -1.33
CA ILE A 77 -15.56 -2.67 -0.03
C ILE A 77 -17.01 -2.87 0.37
N LYS A 78 -17.47 -4.13 0.48
CA LYS A 78 -18.88 -4.45 0.81
C LYS A 78 -19.88 -3.67 -0.07
N LEU A 79 -19.63 -3.61 -1.38
CA LEU A 79 -20.43 -2.90 -2.39
C LEU A 79 -20.34 -1.37 -2.36
N LEU A 80 -19.57 -0.79 -1.44
CA LEU A 80 -19.33 0.66 -1.39
C LEU A 80 -18.05 0.99 -2.17
N LEU A 81 -18.15 1.98 -3.06
CA LEU A 81 -17.03 2.48 -3.85
C LEU A 81 -16.00 3.16 -2.94
N VAL A 82 -14.72 2.91 -3.19
CA VAL A 82 -13.59 3.57 -2.53
C VAL A 82 -13.06 4.68 -3.44
N ASP A 83 -12.88 5.88 -2.89
CA ASP A 83 -12.33 6.99 -3.67
C ASP A 83 -10.84 6.80 -3.94
N GLU A 84 -10.42 7.11 -5.17
CA GLU A 84 -9.02 7.23 -5.55
C GLU A 84 -8.54 8.68 -5.38
N VAL A 85 -7.36 8.86 -4.80
CA VAL A 85 -6.73 10.17 -4.56
C VAL A 85 -5.50 10.37 -5.45
N PRO A 86 -5.21 11.62 -5.88
CA PRO A 86 -4.07 11.92 -6.75
C PRO A 86 -2.72 11.94 -6.02
N ASP A 87 -2.75 12.03 -4.69
CA ASP A 87 -1.58 12.03 -3.82
C ASP A 87 -1.85 11.17 -2.58
N PHE A 88 -0.79 10.52 -2.07
CA PHE A 88 -0.88 9.66 -0.90
C PHE A 88 -0.18 10.31 0.29
N LYS A 89 -0.96 10.65 1.32
CA LYS A 89 -0.45 11.23 2.58
C LYS A 89 -0.42 10.19 3.68
N TYR A 90 0.72 10.03 4.33
CA TYR A 90 0.90 9.11 5.45
C TYR A 90 2.00 9.59 6.40
N LEU A 91 1.68 9.69 7.70
CA LEU A 91 2.59 10.10 8.79
C LEU A 91 3.42 11.36 8.47
N GLY A 92 2.77 12.39 7.92
CA GLY A 92 3.41 13.67 7.58
C GLY A 92 4.20 13.68 6.27
N SER A 93 4.31 12.54 5.57
CA SER A 93 4.90 12.44 4.24
C SER A 93 3.81 12.43 3.17
N THR A 94 4.07 13.05 2.01
CA THR A 94 3.19 13.00 0.84
C THR A 94 3.95 12.37 -0.33
N LEU A 95 3.36 11.37 -0.96
CA LEU A 95 3.85 10.77 -2.21
C LEU A 95 3.03 11.32 -3.37
N VAL A 96 3.73 11.76 -4.42
CA VAL A 96 3.15 12.27 -5.67
C VAL A 96 3.69 11.47 -6.84
N MET A 97 2.79 10.95 -7.70
CA MET A 97 2.92 10.50 -9.11
C MET A 97 4.28 9.98 -9.68
N ALA A 98 5.23 9.54 -8.86
CA ALA A 98 6.53 9.03 -9.30
C ALA A 98 6.72 7.59 -8.82
N ARG A 99 6.34 6.63 -9.65
CA ARG A 99 6.52 5.18 -9.40
C ARG A 99 7.96 4.84 -9.00
N ASP A 100 8.94 5.49 -9.63
CA ASP A 100 10.36 5.29 -9.34
C ASP A 100 10.71 5.76 -7.92
N GLU A 101 10.14 6.87 -7.46
CA GLU A 101 10.34 7.38 -6.10
C GLU A 101 9.76 6.40 -5.07
N ILE A 102 8.55 5.91 -5.31
CA ILE A 102 7.89 4.94 -4.41
C ILE A 102 8.71 3.66 -4.32
N SER A 103 9.13 3.13 -5.46
CA SER A 103 9.97 1.92 -5.54
C SER A 103 11.32 2.11 -4.84
N THR A 104 11.92 3.28 -5.00
CA THR A 104 13.17 3.66 -4.34
C THR A 104 12.99 3.74 -2.83
N ARG A 105 11.93 4.40 -2.35
CA ARG A 105 11.63 4.53 -0.92
C ARG A 105 11.35 3.16 -0.28
N ILE A 106 10.57 2.29 -0.92
CA ILE A 106 10.34 0.92 -0.45
C ILE A 106 11.66 0.16 -0.35
N SER A 107 12.52 0.27 -1.36
CA SER A 107 13.83 -0.39 -1.37
C SER A 107 14.76 0.13 -0.26
N ILE A 108 14.81 1.44 -0.03
CA ILE A 108 15.56 2.06 1.06
C ILE A 108 15.03 1.60 2.42
N SER A 109 13.71 1.66 2.63
CA SER A 109 13.06 1.19 3.87
C SER A 109 13.38 -0.26 4.16
N ARG A 110 13.39 -1.13 3.13
CA ARG A 110 13.77 -2.54 3.27
C ARG A 110 15.21 -2.70 3.74
N ASN A 111 16.14 -2.00 3.10
CA ASN A 111 17.56 -2.06 3.46
C ASN A 111 17.81 -1.54 4.88
N ILE A 112 17.09 -0.50 5.29
CA ILE A 112 17.13 0.03 6.66
C ILE A 112 16.56 -1.01 7.63
N PHE A 113 15.40 -1.62 7.34
CA PHE A 113 14.79 -2.62 8.21
C PHE A 113 15.75 -3.76 8.54
N PHE A 114 16.35 -4.39 7.52
CA PHE A 114 17.32 -5.47 7.74
C PHE A 114 18.60 -5.02 8.44
N ARG A 115 19.03 -3.76 8.23
CA ARG A 115 20.18 -3.21 8.94
C ARG A 115 19.92 -3.05 10.45
N TYR A 116 18.68 -2.75 10.84
CA TYR A 116 18.29 -2.49 12.23
C TYR A 116 17.47 -3.64 12.84
N GLU A 117 17.37 -4.79 12.19
CA GLU A 117 16.57 -5.94 12.64
C GLU A 117 16.92 -6.33 14.08
N SER A 118 18.22 -6.45 14.41
CA SER A 118 18.69 -6.76 15.76
C SER A 118 18.33 -5.69 16.80
N LEU A 119 18.25 -4.41 16.40
CA LEU A 119 17.79 -3.33 17.26
C LEU A 119 16.29 -3.46 17.54
N TYR A 120 15.49 -3.74 16.51
CA TYR A 120 14.04 -3.93 16.66
C TYR A 120 13.71 -5.14 17.52
N GLU A 121 14.43 -6.25 17.37
CA GLU A 121 14.31 -7.40 18.27
C GLU A 121 14.66 -7.05 19.71
N THR A 122 15.70 -6.24 19.92
CA THR A 122 16.11 -5.80 21.26
C THR A 122 15.01 -4.94 21.91
N VAL A 123 14.45 -4.00 21.15
CA VAL A 123 13.32 -3.16 21.61
C VAL A 123 12.10 -4.02 21.92
N ALA A 124 11.77 -5.01 21.09
CA ALA A 124 10.65 -5.92 21.31
C ALA A 124 10.81 -6.82 22.55
N LYS A 125 12.05 -7.06 23.00
CA LYS A 125 12.38 -7.83 24.22
C LYS A 125 12.58 -6.95 25.45
N SER A 126 12.60 -5.63 25.30
CA SER A 126 12.72 -4.70 26.42
C SER A 126 11.42 -4.72 27.24
N PRO A 127 11.49 -4.70 28.58
CA PRO A 127 10.32 -4.55 29.44
C PRO A 127 9.59 -3.22 29.24
#